data_AF-A0A955KBL0-F1
#
_entry.id   AF-A0A955KBL0-F1
#
_cell.length_a   1.000
_cell.length_b   1.000
_cell.length_c   1.000
_cell.angle_alpha   90.00
_cell.angle_beta   90.00
_cell.angle_gamma   90.00
#
_symmetry.space_group_name_H-M   'P 1'
#
loop_
_entity.id
_entity.type
_entity.pdbx_description
1 polymer ?
#
loop_
_entity_poly.entity_id
_entity_poly.type
_entity_poly.pdbx_seq_one_letter_code
_entity_poly.pdbx_strand_id
1 'polypeptide(L)'
;IKMRFVNITSLSALGIGNTQCRVLRHEFTDYFTEDKPVIVNFHGYPQTIKQILFDYARHPERFTVHGYVETGSTTTPFDMMVRNKVDRFHLAMEAFAKAAEQGVIGDEEAQRLISGFQEKLAEHRAYVLEHGEDIAEITNWVWEQR
;
A
#
# COMPACT_ATOMS: atom_id res chain seq x y z
N ILE A 1 13.49 9.64 -5.05
CA ILE A 1 13.15 8.27 -4.59
C ILE A 1 13.16 7.34 -5.79
N LYS A 2 13.86 6.20 -5.72
CA LYS A 2 13.77 5.13 -6.73
C LYS A 2 12.86 4.03 -6.17
N MET A 3 11.86 3.61 -6.94
CA MET A 3 10.90 2.59 -6.52
C MET A 3 10.64 1.60 -7.66
N ARG A 4 10.18 0.41 -7.29
CA ARG A 4 9.70 -0.62 -8.23
C ARG A 4 8.23 -0.88 -7.93
N PHE A 5 7.41 -0.86 -8.97
CA PHE A 5 6.02 -1.30 -8.89
C PHE A 5 5.93 -2.76 -9.37
N VAL A 6 5.31 -3.62 -8.56
CA VAL A 6 5.06 -5.03 -8.89
C VAL A 6 3.56 -5.26 -8.81
N ASN A 7 2.96 -5.62 -9.94
CA ASN A 7 1.55 -5.97 -9.99
C ASN A 7 1.38 -7.49 -9.87
N ILE A 8 0.67 -7.94 -8.83
CA ILE A 8 0.34 -9.36 -8.62
C ILE A 8 -1.06 -9.61 -9.17
N THR A 9 -1.14 -10.19 -10.37
CA THR A 9 -2.42 -10.45 -11.05
C THR A 9 -3.06 -11.79 -10.69
N SER A 10 -2.26 -12.74 -10.20
CA SER A 10 -2.73 -14.08 -9.85
C SER A 10 -2.20 -14.50 -8.49
N LEU A 11 -3.13 -14.90 -7.63
CA LEU A 11 -2.87 -15.51 -6.35
C LEU A 11 -3.69 -16.79 -6.26
N SER A 12 -3.05 -17.90 -5.89
CA SER A 12 -3.73 -19.19 -5.76
C SER A 12 -3.28 -19.88 -4.47
N ALA A 13 -3.87 -21.04 -4.17
CA ALA A 13 -3.43 -21.87 -3.06
C ALA A 13 -1.95 -22.32 -3.17
N LEU A 14 -1.34 -22.19 -4.37
CA LEU A 14 0.07 -22.49 -4.61
C LEU A 14 1.01 -21.30 -4.37
N GLY A 15 0.48 -20.14 -3.94
CA GLY A 15 1.24 -18.90 -3.74
C GLY A 15 1.02 -17.87 -4.86
N ILE A 16 2.08 -17.16 -5.23
CA ILE A 16 2.04 -16.10 -6.26
C ILE A 16 2.06 -16.75 -7.65
N GLY A 17 0.98 -16.56 -8.40
CA GLY A 17 0.76 -17.18 -9.72
C GLY A 17 -0.45 -18.12 -9.74
N ASN A 18 -0.46 -19.02 -10.73
CA ASN A 18 -1.48 -20.05 -10.95
C ASN A 18 -0.83 -21.41 -11.27
N THR A 19 -1.62 -22.39 -11.67
CA THR A 19 -1.16 -23.75 -11.99
C THR A 19 -0.22 -23.83 -13.19
N GLN A 20 -0.27 -22.86 -14.11
CA GLN A 20 0.55 -22.82 -15.32
C GLN A 20 1.86 -22.04 -15.12
N CYS A 21 1.81 -20.97 -14.33
CA CYS A 21 2.95 -20.11 -14.05
C CYS A 21 2.90 -19.64 -12.60
N ARG A 22 3.93 -20.01 -11.83
CA ARG A 22 4.10 -19.60 -10.43
C ARG A 22 5.48 -19.03 -10.21
N VAL A 23 5.56 -18.04 -9.33
CA VAL A 23 6.85 -17.54 -8.85
C VAL A 23 7.44 -18.61 -7.93
N LEU A 24 8.67 -19.04 -8.21
CA LEU A 24 9.42 -19.93 -7.33
C LEU A 24 10.09 -19.13 -6.22
N ARG A 25 10.36 -19.78 -5.08
CA ARG A 25 10.98 -19.12 -3.91
C ARG A 25 12.30 -18.40 -4.27
N HIS A 26 13.11 -18.95 -5.17
CA HIS A 26 14.38 -18.34 -5.57
C HIS A 26 14.24 -17.17 -6.56
N GLU A 27 13.10 -17.05 -7.25
CA GLU A 27 12.79 -15.94 -8.17
C GLU A 27 12.10 -14.78 -7.44
N PHE A 28 11.62 -15.02 -6.22
CA PHE A 28 10.87 -14.03 -5.44
C PHE A 28 11.63 -12.71 -5.24
N THR A 29 12.94 -12.80 -5.06
CA THR A 29 13.82 -11.65 -4.83
C THR A 29 14.06 -10.84 -6.10
N ASP A 30 13.87 -11.43 -7.29
CA ASP A 30 13.91 -10.69 -8.56
C ASP A 30 12.78 -9.65 -8.61
N TYR A 31 11.61 -9.99 -8.06
CA TYR A 31 10.47 -9.08 -7.97
C TYR A 31 10.56 -8.14 -6.77
N PHE A 32 10.82 -8.66 -5.57
CA PHE A 32 10.68 -7.91 -4.32
C PHE A 32 12.00 -7.46 -3.70
N THR A 33 13.13 -7.64 -4.38
CA THR A 33 14.50 -7.42 -3.87
C THR A 33 14.85 -8.31 -2.68
N GLU A 34 16.13 -8.38 -2.29
CA GLU A 34 16.56 -9.12 -1.11
C GLU A 34 16.30 -8.32 0.18
N ASP A 35 16.59 -7.02 0.15
CA ASP A 35 16.85 -6.19 1.33
C ASP A 35 15.96 -4.94 1.44
N LYS A 36 15.25 -4.54 0.39
CA LYS A 36 14.46 -3.29 0.42
C LYS A 36 13.11 -3.49 1.11
N PRO A 37 12.60 -2.47 1.82
CA PRO A 37 11.27 -2.54 2.39
C PRO A 37 10.22 -2.60 1.29
N VAL A 38 9.16 -3.38 1.51
CA VAL A 38 8.07 -3.59 0.54
C VAL A 38 6.74 -3.27 1.21
N ILE A 39 5.93 -2.46 0.53
CA ILE A 39 4.54 -2.19 0.91
C ILE A 39 3.66 -2.99 -0.04
N VAL A 40 2.87 -3.91 0.51
CA VAL A 40 1.87 -4.68 -0.25
C VAL A 40 0.50 -4.12 0.06
N ASN A 41 -0.26 -3.76 -0.98
CA ASN A 41 -1.67 -3.38 -0.85
C ASN A 41 -2.54 -4.47 -1.46
N PHE A 42 -3.33 -5.16 -0.64
CA PHE A 42 -4.08 -6.35 -1.03
C PHE A 42 -5.60 -6.14 -0.90
N HIS A 43 -6.37 -6.66 -1.86
CA HIS A 43 -7.83 -6.47 -1.90
C HIS A 43 -8.58 -7.22 -0.79
N GLY A 44 -7.98 -8.29 -0.25
CA GLY A 44 -8.55 -9.10 0.83
C GLY A 44 -7.83 -8.89 2.17
N TYR A 45 -7.93 -9.88 3.05
CA TYR A 45 -7.30 -9.83 4.37
C TYR A 45 -5.77 -9.90 4.27
N PRO A 46 -5.02 -9.02 4.97
CA PRO A 46 -3.55 -9.05 5.01
C PRO A 46 -2.95 -10.41 5.39
N GLN A 47 -3.68 -11.20 6.19
CA GLN A 47 -3.29 -12.52 6.66
C GLN A 47 -2.98 -13.48 5.52
N THR A 48 -3.72 -13.40 4.39
CA THR A 48 -3.47 -14.25 3.22
C THR A 48 -2.08 -14.00 2.64
N ILE A 49 -1.70 -12.74 2.45
CA ILE A 49 -0.35 -12.41 1.97
C ILE A 49 0.70 -12.77 3.02
N LYS A 50 0.45 -12.53 4.31
CA LYS A 50 1.40 -12.90 5.37
C LYS A 50 1.69 -14.40 5.40
N GLN A 51 0.68 -15.24 5.20
CA GLN A 51 0.85 -16.70 5.07
C GLN A 51 1.70 -17.05 3.85
N ILE A 52 1.46 -16.42 2.70
CA ILE A 52 2.29 -16.64 1.51
C ILE A 52 3.73 -16.17 1.77
N LEU A 53 3.94 -15.01 2.38
CA LEU A 53 5.29 -14.51 2.65
C LEU A 53 6.10 -15.44 3.56
N PHE A 54 5.46 -16.17 4.48
CA PHE A 54 6.12 -17.21 5.28
C PHE A 54 6.80 -18.28 4.40
N ASP A 55 6.18 -18.63 3.28
CA ASP A 55 6.68 -19.63 2.33
C ASP A 55 7.63 -19.06 1.26
N TYR A 56 7.88 -17.76 1.25
CA TYR A 56 8.67 -17.10 0.19
C TYR A 56 9.82 -16.27 0.76
N ALA A 57 9.53 -15.34 1.66
CA ALA A 57 10.46 -14.33 2.13
C ALA A 57 11.47 -14.91 3.12
N ARG A 58 12.75 -14.60 2.93
CA ARG A 58 13.80 -14.84 3.94
C ARG A 58 13.70 -13.85 5.10
N HIS A 59 13.32 -12.62 4.78
CA HIS A 59 13.19 -11.48 5.69
C HIS A 59 11.75 -10.95 5.64
N PRO A 60 10.76 -11.65 6.22
CA PRO A 60 9.36 -11.23 6.18
C PRO A 60 9.09 -9.89 6.86
N GLU A 61 9.92 -9.48 7.82
CA GLU A 61 9.84 -8.22 8.57
C GLU A 61 9.93 -6.96 7.71
N ARG A 62 10.53 -7.04 6.50
CA ARG A 62 10.62 -5.91 5.58
C ARG A 62 9.32 -5.63 4.83
N PHE A 63 8.35 -6.53 4.91
CA PHE A 63 7.05 -6.41 4.27
C PHE A 63 6.02 -5.82 5.23
N THR A 64 5.42 -4.70 4.85
CA THR A 64 4.16 -4.26 5.42
C THR A 64 3.03 -4.65 4.49
N VAL A 65 1.97 -5.24 5.04
CA VAL A 65 0.82 -5.68 4.26
C VAL A 65 -0.42 -4.92 4.70
N HIS A 66 -0.94 -4.09 3.80
CA HIS A 66 -2.25 -3.45 3.87
C HIS A 66 -3.30 -4.33 3.19
N GLY A 67 -4.52 -4.20 3.67
CA GLY A 67 -5.68 -4.88 3.10
C GLY A 67 -6.92 -4.61 3.91
N TYR A 68 -7.98 -5.37 3.65
CA TYR A 68 -9.23 -5.23 4.37
C TYR A 68 -9.07 -5.68 5.83
N VAL A 69 -9.49 -4.82 6.76
CA VAL A 69 -9.36 -5.00 8.22
C VAL A 69 -10.70 -4.84 8.93
N GLU A 70 -11.80 -5.23 8.28
CA GLU A 70 -13.15 -5.18 8.83
C GLU A 70 -13.63 -3.78 9.23
N THR A 71 -13.09 -2.73 8.61
CA THR A 71 -13.55 -1.37 8.87
C THR A 71 -14.35 -0.86 7.70
N GLY A 72 -15.66 -0.67 7.89
CA GLY A 72 -16.55 -0.19 6.84
C GLY A 72 -17.90 0.27 7.39
N SER A 73 -18.61 1.04 6.57
CA SER A 73 -20.01 1.43 6.77
C SER A 73 -20.57 1.94 5.44
N THR A 74 -21.82 2.40 5.42
CA THR A 74 -22.32 3.21 4.31
C THR A 74 -21.52 4.52 4.26
N THR A 75 -20.66 4.66 3.27
CA THR A 75 -19.78 5.82 3.07
C THR A 75 -19.32 5.89 1.60
N THR A 76 -18.50 6.88 1.26
CA THR A 76 -17.97 7.09 -0.09
C THR A 76 -16.87 6.07 -0.44
N PRO A 77 -16.62 5.82 -1.75
CA PRO A 77 -15.62 4.85 -2.18
C PRO A 77 -14.22 5.06 -1.60
N PHE A 78 -13.72 6.30 -1.57
CA PHE A 78 -12.38 6.58 -1.02
C PHE A 78 -12.36 6.53 0.50
N ASP A 79 -13.41 6.99 1.19
CA ASP A 79 -13.49 6.86 2.65
C ASP A 79 -13.48 5.39 3.10
N MET A 80 -14.06 4.48 2.31
CA MET A 80 -13.95 3.04 2.54
C MET A 80 -12.48 2.55 2.49
N MET A 81 -11.67 3.08 1.58
CA MET A 81 -10.24 2.78 1.51
C MET A 81 -9.48 3.38 2.71
N VAL A 82 -9.79 4.64 3.07
CA VAL A 82 -9.19 5.35 4.22
C VAL A 82 -9.41 4.59 5.52
N ARG A 83 -10.62 4.09 5.76
CA ARG A 83 -10.97 3.28 6.93
C ARG A 83 -10.13 2.02 7.06
N ASN A 84 -9.74 1.41 5.94
CA ASN A 84 -8.89 0.22 5.91
C ASN A 84 -7.40 0.56 5.74
N LYS A 85 -7.04 1.84 5.66
CA LYS A 85 -5.67 2.35 5.41
C LYS A 85 -5.05 1.84 4.11
N VAL A 86 -5.88 1.44 3.15
CA VAL A 86 -5.45 0.95 1.82
C VAL A 86 -5.44 2.05 0.75
N ASP A 87 -5.76 3.29 1.14
CA ASP A 87 -5.78 4.45 0.26
C ASP A 87 -4.38 5.00 -0.03
N ARG A 88 -4.32 5.82 -1.08
CA ARG A 88 -3.05 6.40 -1.57
C ARG A 88 -2.32 7.28 -0.56
N PHE A 89 -3.01 7.91 0.41
CA PHE A 89 -2.36 8.79 1.38
C PHE A 89 -1.67 7.97 2.47
N HIS A 90 -2.33 6.94 3.03
CA HIS A 90 -1.68 6.04 3.97
C HIS A 90 -0.47 5.32 3.35
N LEU A 91 -0.60 4.84 2.11
CA LEU A 91 0.51 4.19 1.40
C LEU A 91 1.66 5.16 1.12
N ALA A 92 1.37 6.42 0.77
CA ALA A 92 2.40 7.43 0.54
C ALA A 92 3.14 7.79 1.85
N MET A 93 2.40 8.01 2.94
CA MET A 93 3.01 8.27 4.26
C MET A 93 3.97 7.17 4.66
N GLU A 94 3.57 5.91 4.49
CA GLU A 94 4.44 4.79 4.81
C GLU A 94 5.66 4.69 3.88
N ALA A 95 5.49 4.99 2.59
CA ALA A 95 6.61 5.04 1.66
C ALA A 95 7.64 6.11 2.06
N PHE A 96 7.20 7.28 2.54
CA PHE A 96 8.11 8.32 3.05
C PHE A 96 8.80 7.93 4.35
N ALA A 97 8.07 7.31 5.29
CA ALA A 97 8.67 6.79 6.52
C ALA A 97 9.78 5.76 6.22
N LYS A 98 9.49 4.78 5.36
CA LYS A 98 10.48 3.77 4.92
C LYS A 98 11.63 4.38 4.14
N ALA A 99 11.39 5.42 3.34
CA ALA A 99 12.45 6.12 2.63
C ALA A 99 13.42 6.84 3.60
N ALA A 100 12.90 7.41 4.68
CA ALA A 100 13.72 8.02 5.74
C ALA A 100 14.53 6.98 6.50
N GLU A 101 13.90 5.86 6.91
CA GLU A 101 14.58 4.72 7.55
C GLU A 101 15.74 4.16 6.71
N GLN A 102 15.63 4.23 5.39
CA GLN A 102 16.66 3.81 4.44
C GLN A 102 17.69 4.90 4.11
N GLY A 103 17.58 6.09 4.71
CA GLY A 103 18.45 7.24 4.45
C GLY A 103 18.30 7.84 3.04
N VAL A 104 17.20 7.54 2.33
CA VAL A 104 16.93 8.05 0.98
C VAL A 104 16.48 9.51 1.02
N ILE A 105 15.79 9.90 2.09
CA ILE A 105 15.39 11.27 2.42
C ILE A 105 15.70 11.54 3.89
N GLY A 106 15.81 12.81 4.29
CA GLY A 106 16.00 13.17 5.70
C GLY A 106 14.70 13.04 6.51
N ASP A 107 14.83 12.79 7.82
CA ASP A 107 13.70 12.59 8.72
C ASP A 107 12.75 13.81 8.76
N GLU A 108 13.30 15.03 8.79
CA GLU A 108 12.49 16.26 8.79
C GLU A 108 11.63 16.39 7.53
N GLU A 109 12.20 16.07 6.36
CA GLU A 109 11.47 16.12 5.09
C GLU A 109 10.39 15.03 5.04
N ALA A 110 10.69 13.84 5.53
CA ALA A 110 9.72 12.76 5.63
C ALA A 110 8.55 13.16 6.54
N GLN A 111 8.84 13.72 7.71
CA GLN A 111 7.80 14.20 8.64
C GLN A 111 6.94 15.28 8.02
N ARG A 112 7.55 16.27 7.33
CA ARG A 112 6.81 17.32 6.63
C ARG A 112 5.82 16.73 5.60
N LEU A 113 6.27 15.77 4.80
CA LEU A 113 5.42 15.10 3.81
C LEU A 113 4.31 14.28 4.47
N ILE A 114 4.63 13.54 5.52
CA ILE A 114 3.66 12.74 6.28
C ILE A 114 2.58 13.64 6.89
N SER A 115 2.94 14.75 7.54
CA SER A 115 1.98 15.70 8.09
C SER A 115 1.06 16.29 7.03
N GLY A 116 1.58 16.62 5.83
CA GLY A 116 0.73 17.09 4.74
C GLY A 116 -0.33 16.07 4.29
N PHE A 117 -0.02 14.77 4.32
CA PHE A 117 -1.02 13.73 4.03
C PHE A 117 -2.00 13.49 5.20
N GLN A 118 -1.57 13.70 6.44
CA GLN A 118 -2.47 13.66 7.60
C GLN A 118 -3.50 14.79 7.54
N GLU A 119 -3.09 15.99 7.14
CA GLU A 119 -3.99 17.12 6.90
C GLU A 119 -5.00 16.80 5.80
N LYS A 120 -4.55 16.27 4.66
CA LYS A 120 -5.45 15.81 3.57
C LYS A 120 -6.47 14.77 4.03
N LEU A 121 -6.08 13.84 4.90
CA LEU A 121 -7.01 12.85 5.47
C LEU A 121 -8.05 13.49 6.39
N ALA A 122 -7.64 14.49 7.18
CA ALA A 122 -8.56 15.25 8.03
C ALA A 122 -9.56 16.07 7.20
N GLU A 123 -9.07 16.76 6.16
CA GLU A 123 -9.90 17.50 5.20
C GLU A 123 -10.88 16.58 4.48
N HIS A 124 -10.41 15.44 3.98
CA HIS A 124 -11.24 14.45 3.31
C HIS A 124 -12.38 13.97 4.23
N ARG A 125 -12.07 13.65 5.49
CA ARG A 125 -13.07 13.21 6.46
C ARG A 125 -14.13 14.29 6.72
N ALA A 126 -13.72 15.54 6.87
CA ALA A 126 -14.66 16.66 7.05
C ALA A 126 -15.55 16.82 5.82
N TYR A 127 -14.97 16.75 4.62
CA TYR A 127 -15.67 16.89 3.36
C TYR A 127 -16.73 15.80 3.13
N VAL A 128 -16.39 14.54 3.38
CA VAL A 128 -17.33 13.41 3.26
C VAL A 128 -18.50 13.53 4.22
N LEU A 129 -18.26 13.98 5.46
CA LEU A 129 -19.32 14.19 6.45
C LEU A 129 -20.28 15.32 6.08
N GLU A 130 -19.76 16.38 5.45
CA GLU A 130 -20.54 17.55 5.05
C GLU A 130 -21.29 17.35 3.72
N HIS A 131 -20.63 16.74 2.72
CA HIS A 131 -21.13 16.70 1.34
C HIS A 131 -21.62 15.31 0.91
N GLY A 132 -21.20 14.24 1.58
CA GLY A 132 -21.56 12.86 1.22
C GLY A 132 -20.90 12.35 -0.07
N GLU A 133 -19.86 13.03 -0.56
CA GLU A 133 -19.09 12.64 -1.76
C GLU A 133 -17.57 12.76 -1.52
N ASP A 134 -16.79 12.08 -2.34
CA ASP A 134 -15.32 12.17 -2.29
C ASP A 134 -14.85 13.51 -2.87
N ILE A 135 -13.84 14.12 -2.24
CA ILE A 135 -13.25 15.40 -2.69
C ILE A 135 -12.74 15.28 -4.14
N ALA A 136 -12.92 16.36 -4.92
CA ALA A 136 -12.57 16.40 -6.34
C ALA A 136 -11.11 15.99 -6.66
N GLU A 137 -10.18 16.23 -5.74
CA GLU A 137 -8.78 15.76 -5.86
C GLU A 137 -8.69 14.22 -5.98
N ILE A 138 -9.60 13.48 -5.35
CA ILE A 138 -9.68 12.03 -5.47
C ILE A 138 -10.35 11.64 -6.77
N THR A 139 -11.55 12.16 -7.04
CA THR A 139 -12.41 11.69 -8.14
C THR A 139 -11.87 12.07 -9.52
N ASN A 140 -11.19 13.21 -9.62
CA ASN A 140 -10.66 13.73 -10.88
C ASN A 140 -9.18 13.39 -11.09
N TRP A 141 -8.57 12.61 -10.20
CA TRP A 141 -7.17 12.23 -10.35
C TRP A 141 -7.00 11.31 -11.56
N VAL A 142 -6.02 11.63 -12.38
CA VAL A 142 -5.61 10.81 -13.52
C VAL A 142 -4.11 10.56 -13.45
N TRP A 143 -3.69 9.40 -13.94
CA TRP A 143 -2.27 9.10 -14.08
C TRP A 143 -1.68 9.94 -15.23
N GLU A 144 -0.72 10.79 -14.91
CA GLU A 144 0.07 11.52 -15.91
C GLU A 144 1.33 10.71 -16.26
N GLN A 145 1.55 10.44 -17.56
CA GLN A 145 2.84 9.90 -18.00
C GLN A 145 3.88 11.03 -17.95
N ARG A 146 4.90 10.87 -17.12
CA ARG A 146 6.09 11.73 -17.08
C ARG A 146 7.27 11.07 -17.78
#